data_AF-A0A5M9LR50-F1
#
_entry.id   AF-A0A5M9LR50-F1
#
_cell.length_a   1.000
_cell.length_b   1.000
_cell.length_c   1.000
_cell.angle_alpha   90.00
_cell.angle_beta   90.00
_cell.angle_gamma   90.00
#
_symmetry.space_group_name_H-M   'P 1'
#
loop_
_entity.id
_entity.type
_entity.pdbx_description
1 polymer ?
#
loop_
_entity_poly.entity_id
_entity_poly.type
_entity_poly.pdbx_seq_one_letter_code
_entity_poly.pdbx_strand_id
1 'polypeptide(L)'
;MRGVKSCAMVLAASPRVAEGEDSHKGPVELVDPPKESKAGDRVYFEGWEGEPEPVLNPKKKVWEMIQPGFTTTDGLEVGFDVGVVPQLSGEGPDKKTGVAKLRTAAGLCSIPTLKGGVVR
;
A
#
# COMPACT_ATOMS: atom_id res chain seq x y z
N MET A 1 16.60 4.09 -13.45
CA MET A 1 16.27 3.07 -14.47
C MET A 1 16.71 3.58 -15.84
N ARG A 2 16.94 2.73 -16.87
CA ARG A 2 17.60 3.08 -18.16
C ARG A 2 19.06 3.55 -18.01
N GLY A 3 19.88 2.77 -17.29
CA GLY A 3 21.30 3.06 -17.05
C GLY A 3 21.60 3.72 -15.70
N VAL A 4 20.59 4.25 -15.01
CA VAL A 4 20.70 4.80 -13.65
C VAL A 4 20.12 3.82 -12.62
N LYS A 5 20.79 3.62 -11.48
CA LYS A 5 20.27 2.78 -10.38
C LYS A 5 19.17 3.52 -9.61
N SER A 6 18.01 2.88 -9.42
CA SER A 6 17.00 3.33 -8.43
C SER A 6 17.19 2.54 -7.14
N CYS A 7 17.06 3.20 -5.99
CA CYS A 7 17.23 2.59 -4.68
C CYS A 7 15.95 2.60 -3.83
N ALA A 8 14.87 3.18 -4.34
CA ALA A 8 13.55 3.26 -3.70
C ALA A 8 12.46 3.45 -4.77
N MET A 9 11.21 3.44 -4.32
CA MET A 9 10.02 3.67 -5.14
C MET A 9 9.05 4.59 -4.38
N VAL A 10 8.38 5.48 -5.11
CA VAL A 10 7.32 6.34 -4.56
C VAL A 10 6.02 5.56 -4.63
N LEU A 11 5.26 5.54 -3.54
CA LEU A 11 3.96 4.89 -3.48
C LEU A 11 2.89 5.79 -4.10
N ALA A 12 2.08 5.23 -5.01
CA ALA A 12 1.03 5.97 -5.70
C ALA A 12 -0.23 5.13 -5.88
N ALA A 13 -1.38 5.81 -5.90
CA ALA A 13 -2.66 5.23 -6.27
C ALA A 13 -2.90 5.39 -7.77
N SER A 14 -3.49 4.35 -8.37
CA SER A 14 -3.96 4.35 -9.76
C SER A 14 -5.27 3.57 -9.86
N PRO A 15 -6.13 3.82 -10.86
CA PRO A 15 -7.37 3.07 -10.99
C PRO A 15 -7.12 1.55 -11.09
N ARG A 16 -8.05 0.76 -10.55
CA ARG A 16 -8.04 -0.69 -10.77
C ARG A 16 -8.37 -0.95 -12.24
N VAL A 17 -7.53 -1.72 -12.89
CA VAL A 17 -7.73 -2.17 -14.27
C VAL A 17 -8.50 -3.49 -14.22
N ALA A 18 -9.64 -3.58 -14.90
CA ALA A 18 -10.35 -4.85 -15.04
C ALA A 18 -9.50 -5.82 -15.87
N GLU A 19 -9.58 -7.13 -15.56
CA GLU A 19 -8.87 -8.14 -16.34
C GLU A 19 -9.30 -8.07 -17.82
N GLY A 20 -8.32 -7.91 -18.71
CA GLY A 20 -8.56 -7.81 -20.16
C GLY A 20 -8.70 -6.38 -20.70
N GLU A 21 -8.68 -5.35 -19.84
CA GLU A 21 -8.64 -3.96 -20.28
C GLU A 21 -7.22 -3.40 -20.28
N ASP A 22 -6.88 -2.64 -21.33
CA ASP A 22 -5.68 -1.81 -21.35
C ASP A 22 -6.01 -0.46 -20.72
N SER A 23 -5.82 -0.33 -19.41
CA SER A 23 -5.97 0.96 -18.73
C SER A 23 -4.67 1.45 -18.09
N HIS A 24 -3.72 1.80 -18.97
CA HIS A 24 -2.78 2.90 -18.70
C HIS A 24 -3.45 4.28 -18.64
N LYS A 25 -4.79 4.35 -18.60
CA LYS A 25 -5.59 5.58 -18.59
C LYS A 25 -6.18 5.78 -17.21
N GLY A 26 -5.67 6.78 -16.50
CA GLY A 26 -6.18 7.17 -15.19
C GLY A 26 -5.22 8.13 -14.49
N PRO A 27 -5.71 9.00 -13.59
CA PRO A 27 -4.82 9.81 -12.78
C PRO A 27 -3.95 8.88 -11.92
N VAL A 28 -2.65 9.17 -11.89
CA VAL A 28 -1.73 8.62 -10.88
C VAL A 28 -1.62 9.66 -9.79
N GLU A 29 -2.01 9.29 -8.58
CA GLU A 29 -2.01 10.17 -7.41
C GLU A 29 -0.95 9.71 -6.42
N LEU A 30 -0.09 10.62 -5.98
CA LEU A 30 0.90 10.28 -4.96
C LEU A 30 0.21 10.09 -3.61
N VAL A 31 0.76 9.19 -2.79
CA VAL A 31 0.34 9.05 -1.40
C VAL A 31 0.93 10.21 -0.60
N ASP A 32 0.06 11.01 0.01
CA ASP A 32 0.41 12.12 0.86
C ASP A 32 0.51 11.65 2.33
N PRO A 33 1.68 11.78 2.97
CA PRO A 33 1.77 11.60 4.41
C PRO A 33 1.14 12.80 5.15
N PRO A 34 0.82 12.65 6.45
CA PRO A 34 0.38 13.78 7.28
C PRO A 34 1.35 14.96 7.21
N LYS A 35 0.83 16.19 7.30
CA LYS A 35 1.59 17.44 7.14
C LYS A 35 2.78 17.56 8.10
N GLU A 36 2.67 16.99 9.29
CA GLU A 36 3.68 17.02 10.35
C GLU A 36 4.77 15.95 10.17
N SER A 37 4.63 15.09 9.15
CA SER A 37 5.60 14.02 8.86
C SER A 37 6.92 14.59 8.35
N LYS A 38 8.01 13.93 8.71
CA LYS A 38 9.38 14.28 8.34
C LYS A 38 10.03 13.18 7.51
N ALA A 39 11.06 13.56 6.76
CA ALA A 39 11.88 12.58 6.06
C ALA A 39 12.49 11.57 7.06
N GLY A 40 12.29 10.29 6.80
CA GLY A 40 12.71 9.20 7.69
C GLY A 40 11.64 8.71 8.67
N ASP A 41 10.48 9.37 8.75
CA ASP A 41 9.38 8.87 9.55
C ASP A 41 8.91 7.50 9.05
N ARG A 42 8.64 6.61 10.01
CA ARG A 42 8.16 5.27 9.71
C ARG A 42 6.71 5.33 9.28
N VAL A 43 6.44 4.75 8.11
CA VAL A 43 5.09 4.50 7.62
C VAL A 43 4.76 3.02 7.84
N TYR A 44 3.57 2.73 8.36
CA TYR A 44 3.12 1.37 8.65
C TYR A 44 1.60 1.27 8.55
N PHE A 45 1.10 0.06 8.36
CA PHE A 45 -0.34 -0.22 8.46
C PHE A 45 -0.72 -0.47 9.92
N GLU A 46 -1.86 0.08 10.36
CA GLU A 46 -2.35 -0.08 11.73
C GLU A 46 -2.46 -1.55 12.15
N GLY A 47 -1.90 -1.88 13.30
CA GLY A 47 -1.85 -3.24 13.80
C GLY A 47 -0.82 -4.11 13.08
N TRP A 48 -0.05 -3.61 12.10
CA TRP A 48 1.04 -4.31 11.40
C TRP A 48 2.39 -3.66 11.66
N GLU A 49 2.60 -3.17 12.89
CA GLU A 49 3.87 -2.67 13.36
C GLU A 49 4.88 -3.82 13.51
N GLY A 50 6.13 -3.57 13.13
CA GLY A 50 7.20 -4.56 13.24
C GLY A 50 8.38 -4.22 12.34
N GLU A 51 9.55 -4.77 12.64
CA GLU A 51 10.80 -4.47 11.94
C GLU A 51 10.82 -4.96 10.48
N PRO A 52 11.10 -4.09 9.49
CA PRO A 52 11.21 -4.50 8.09
C PRO A 52 12.49 -5.31 7.85
N GLU A 53 12.47 -6.18 6.84
CA GLU A 53 13.70 -6.80 6.35
C GLU A 53 14.63 -5.70 5.76
N PRO A 54 15.96 -5.75 5.99
CA PRO A 54 16.89 -4.78 5.41
C PRO A 54 16.82 -4.72 3.88
N VAL A 55 16.55 -5.86 3.25
CA VAL A 55 16.28 -6.01 1.81
C VAL A 55 15.24 -7.11 1.65
N LEU A 56 14.12 -6.81 0.98
CA LEU A 56 13.13 -7.82 0.63
C LEU A 56 13.76 -8.89 -0.26
N ASN A 57 13.68 -10.16 0.14
CA ASN A 57 14.17 -11.26 -0.67
C ASN A 57 13.33 -11.42 -1.96
N PRO A 58 13.89 -11.20 -3.17
CA PRO A 58 13.14 -11.26 -4.43
C PRO A 58 12.53 -12.64 -4.71
N LYS A 59 13.12 -13.72 -4.17
CA LYS A 59 12.61 -15.08 -4.36
C LYS A 59 11.33 -15.34 -3.55
N LYS A 60 11.12 -14.61 -2.45
CA LYS A 60 9.92 -14.75 -1.60
C LYS A 60 8.71 -14.03 -2.19
N LYS A 61 8.92 -13.10 -3.13
CA LYS A 61 7.85 -12.29 -3.77
C LYS A 61 6.88 -11.65 -2.77
N VAL A 62 7.43 -11.11 -1.68
CA VAL A 62 6.63 -10.57 -0.56
C VAL A 62 5.79 -9.38 -1.03
N TRP A 63 6.36 -8.48 -1.83
CA TRP A 63 5.64 -7.34 -2.38
C TRP A 63 4.47 -7.80 -3.26
N GLU A 64 4.72 -8.70 -4.21
CA GLU A 64 3.71 -9.23 -5.11
C GLU A 64 2.60 -9.99 -4.39
N MET A 65 2.91 -10.59 -3.23
CA MET A 65 1.95 -11.25 -2.36
C MET A 65 1.00 -10.24 -1.68
N ILE A 66 1.52 -9.15 -1.12
CA ILE A 66 0.73 -8.23 -0.28
C ILE A 66 0.12 -7.06 -1.06
N GLN A 67 0.77 -6.61 -2.13
CA GLN A 67 0.37 -5.44 -2.92
C GLN A 67 -1.08 -5.52 -3.44
N PRO A 68 -1.65 -6.68 -3.81
CA PRO A 68 -3.07 -6.78 -4.20
C PRO A 68 -4.05 -6.26 -3.13
N GLY A 69 -3.67 -6.32 -1.85
CA GLY A 69 -4.45 -5.78 -0.74
C GLY A 69 -4.32 -4.27 -0.53
N PHE A 70 -3.36 -3.61 -1.17
CA PHE A 70 -3.19 -2.16 -1.02
C PHE A 70 -4.24 -1.41 -1.85
N THR A 71 -5.00 -0.56 -1.18
CA THR A 71 -6.16 0.12 -1.76
C THR A 71 -6.30 1.53 -1.20
N THR A 72 -7.17 2.32 -1.81
CA THR A 72 -7.69 3.56 -1.22
C THR A 72 -9.11 3.36 -0.73
N THR A 73 -9.48 4.01 0.38
CA THR A 73 -10.79 3.89 1.03
C THR A 73 -11.79 4.94 0.52
N ASP A 74 -13.04 4.86 0.96
CA ASP A 74 -14.05 5.91 0.70
C ASP A 74 -13.71 7.26 1.34
N GLY A 75 -12.90 7.23 2.41
CA GLY A 75 -12.36 8.40 3.09
C GLY A 75 -11.05 8.91 2.49
N LEU A 76 -10.62 8.36 1.34
CA LEU A 76 -9.38 8.72 0.64
C LEU A 76 -8.10 8.41 1.44
N GLU A 77 -8.17 7.53 2.43
CA GLU A 77 -6.98 7.02 3.10
C GLU A 77 -6.40 5.84 2.34
N VAL A 78 -5.10 5.62 2.45
CA VAL A 78 -4.47 4.39 1.98
C VAL A 78 -4.73 3.28 3.00
N GLY A 79 -5.09 2.10 2.52
CA GLY A 79 -5.43 0.95 3.34
C GLY A 79 -4.84 -0.35 2.81
N PHE A 80 -4.75 -1.33 3.70
CA PHE A 80 -4.41 -2.70 3.41
C PHE A 80 -5.59 -3.61 3.75
N ASP A 81 -6.32 -4.02 2.72
CA ASP A 81 -7.36 -5.04 2.83
C ASP A 81 -6.69 -6.42 2.93
N VAL A 82 -6.66 -6.94 4.16
CA VAL A 82 -6.04 -8.25 4.45
C VAL A 82 -6.88 -9.39 3.87
N GLY A 83 -8.20 -9.18 3.73
CA GLY A 83 -9.14 -10.20 3.29
C GLY A 83 -8.90 -10.66 1.84
N VAL A 84 -8.36 -9.77 1.00
CA VAL A 84 -8.08 -10.07 -0.41
C VAL A 84 -6.69 -10.66 -0.65
N VAL A 85 -5.88 -10.86 0.39
CA VAL A 85 -4.58 -11.54 0.30
C VAL A 85 -4.73 -12.98 0.79
N PRO A 86 -4.80 -14.00 -0.10
CA PRO A 86 -5.09 -15.38 0.28
C PRO A 86 -4.13 -15.97 1.32
N GLN A 87 -2.87 -15.55 1.30
CA GLN A 87 -1.83 -16.02 2.22
C GLN A 87 -2.03 -15.48 3.64
N LEU A 88 -2.77 -14.37 3.77
CA LEU A 88 -3.07 -13.72 5.05
C LEU A 88 -4.54 -13.93 5.45
N SER A 89 -5.45 -14.26 4.54
CA SER A 89 -6.87 -14.56 4.83
C SER A 89 -7.07 -15.99 5.37
N GLY A 90 -7.96 -16.18 6.34
CA GLY A 90 -8.23 -17.47 7.01
C GLY A 90 -8.88 -17.34 8.39
N GLU A 91 -9.10 -18.45 9.07
CA GLU A 91 -9.85 -18.52 10.34
C GLU A 91 -8.91 -18.72 11.55
N GLY A 92 -9.15 -17.97 12.64
CA GLY A 92 -8.40 -18.08 13.89
C GLY A 92 -8.48 -16.80 14.75
N PRO A 93 -8.33 -16.90 16.09
CA PRO A 93 -8.47 -15.76 16.99
C PRO A 93 -7.41 -14.67 16.79
N ASP A 94 -6.26 -15.01 16.20
CA ASP A 94 -5.14 -14.08 15.96
C ASP A 94 -5.09 -13.52 14.53
N LYS A 95 -6.07 -13.86 13.67
CA LYS A 95 -6.12 -13.37 12.28
C LYS A 95 -6.62 -11.93 12.24
N LYS A 96 -5.81 -11.05 11.62
CA LYS A 96 -6.21 -9.68 11.31
C LYS A 96 -7.17 -9.67 10.14
N THR A 97 -8.25 -8.92 10.26
CA THR A 97 -9.30 -8.79 9.24
C THR A 97 -9.59 -7.30 8.97
N GLY A 98 -10.30 -7.04 7.88
CA GLY A 98 -10.67 -5.68 7.47
C GLY A 98 -9.53 -4.91 6.81
N VAL A 99 -9.67 -3.59 6.81
CA VAL A 99 -8.76 -2.66 6.14
C VAL A 99 -7.91 -1.95 7.20
N ALA A 100 -6.63 -2.30 7.28
CA ALA A 100 -5.67 -1.58 8.13
C ALA A 100 -5.24 -0.29 7.42
N LYS A 101 -5.34 0.87 8.07
CA LYS A 101 -4.99 2.15 7.44
C LYS A 101 -3.49 2.39 7.48
N LEU A 102 -2.94 2.94 6.40
CA LEU A 102 -1.54 3.37 6.30
C LEU A 102 -1.37 4.68 7.09
N ARG A 103 -0.35 4.75 7.93
CA ARG A 103 -0.13 5.89 8.80
C ARG A 103 1.33 6.11 9.15
N THR A 104 1.59 7.30 9.67
CA THR A 104 2.78 7.62 10.47
C THR A 104 2.37 7.79 11.94
N ALA A 105 3.34 8.14 12.78
CA ALA A 105 3.05 8.58 14.15
C ALA A 105 2.18 9.86 14.18
N ALA A 106 2.23 10.69 13.13
CA ALA A 106 1.52 11.97 13.05
C ALA A 106 0.08 11.83 12.54
N GLY A 107 -0.28 10.74 11.85
CA GLY A 107 -1.63 10.57 11.32
C GLY A 107 -1.70 9.62 10.12
N LEU A 108 -2.86 9.60 9.46
CA LEU A 108 -3.15 8.73 8.31
C LEU A 108 -2.55 9.28 7.02
N CYS A 109 -2.07 8.37 6.17
CA CYS A 109 -1.68 8.70 4.80
C CYS A 109 -2.91 8.69 3.89
N SER A 110 -3.00 9.67 3.00
CA SER A 110 -4.17 9.87 2.14
C SER A 110 -3.78 10.12 0.69
N ILE A 111 -4.80 10.25 -0.16
CA ILE A 111 -4.69 10.59 -1.57
C ILE A 111 -5.72 11.69 -1.91
N PRO A 112 -5.54 12.48 -2.98
CA PRO A 112 -6.43 13.58 -3.31
C PRO A 112 -7.87 13.19 -3.67
N THR A 113 -8.09 12.21 -4.57
CA THR A 113 -9.44 11.96 -5.11
C THR A 113 -9.81 10.52 -5.43
N LEU A 114 -8.85 9.64 -5.71
CA LEU A 114 -9.11 8.30 -6.23
C LEU A 114 -9.54 7.29 -5.14
N LYS A 115 -10.84 7.01 -5.03
CA LYS A 115 -11.39 5.94 -4.16
C LYS A 115 -11.32 4.56 -4.80
N GLY A 116 -11.11 3.51 -4.01
CA GLY A 116 -11.07 2.12 -4.48
C GLY A 116 -9.94 1.80 -5.46
N GLY A 117 -8.95 2.69 -5.57
CA GLY A 117 -7.79 2.53 -6.43
C GLY A 117 -6.84 1.45 -5.91
N VAL A 118 -5.94 1.01 -6.78
CA VAL A 118 -4.81 0.14 -6.39
C VAL A 118 -3.62 1.02 -6.03
N VAL A 119 -2.97 0.71 -4.91
CA VAL A 119 -1.77 1.42 -4.44
C VAL A 119 -0.55 0.54 -4.68
N ARG A 120 0.50 1.09 -5.30
CA ARG A 120 1.72 0.39 -5.69
C ARG A 120 2.90 1.32 -5.95
#